data_AF-A0AAU9JIM4-F1
#
_entry.id   AF-A0AAU9JIM4-F1
#
_cell.length_a   1.000
_cell.length_b   1.000
_cell.length_c   1.000
_cell.angle_alpha   90.00
_cell.angle_beta   90.00
_cell.angle_gamma   90.00
#
_symmetry.space_group_name_H-M   'P 1'
#
loop_
_entity.id
_entity.type
_entity.pdbx_description
1 polymer ?
#
loop_
_entity_poly.entity_id
_entity_poly.type
_entity_poly.pdbx_seq_one_letter_code
_entity_poly.pdbx_strand_id
1 'polypeptide(L)'
;MEEEDSTGKKQDFLALTKDLLSRIESLSNKSENLSSDRISYMDLKSNLLLDYCINYAHNLYLNTKEQSSPEKVKHLVKLKCLMERIKPLDIKVQYQLDKISQGNLDSELKFKPNPKEMDSQLHITEKSDVYKAPKFQAAIYEEKGGKEERDEKRLKEKLKRSYLIQSLKEEIGDEPVEIKTGRSKRLREIEEAQQEYEEENFTRVQITKKERILRKKLQKKDEEEEENISGFMRLLNKKH
;
A
#
# COMPACT_ATOMS: atom_id res chain seq x y z
N MET A 1 62.19 -43.21 -5.91
CA MET A 1 60.91 -43.72 -5.38
C MET A 1 60.10 -42.54 -4.81
N GLU A 2 59.87 -41.48 -5.61
CA GLU A 2 59.15 -40.27 -5.14
C GLU A 2 58.02 -39.84 -6.10
N GLU A 3 57.81 -40.53 -7.22
CA GLU A 3 56.79 -40.13 -8.20
C GLU A 3 55.40 -40.70 -7.90
N GLU A 4 55.29 -41.81 -7.17
CA GLU A 4 54.01 -42.48 -6.88
C GLU A 4 53.13 -41.67 -5.92
N ASP A 5 53.69 -41.04 -4.88
CA ASP A 5 52.94 -40.22 -3.91
C ASP A 5 52.34 -38.94 -4.51
N SER A 6 52.91 -38.45 -5.62
CA SER A 6 52.40 -37.26 -6.34
C SER A 6 51.16 -37.58 -7.17
N THR A 7 51.02 -38.84 -7.60
CA THR A 7 49.89 -39.29 -8.42
C THR A 7 48.66 -39.56 -7.56
N GLY A 8 48.83 -40.11 -6.35
CA GLY A 8 47.75 -40.31 -5.37
C GLY A 8 47.05 -39.00 -5.00
N LYS A 9 47.80 -37.96 -4.61
CA LYS A 9 47.23 -36.63 -4.29
C LYS A 9 46.51 -35.97 -5.46
N LYS A 10 46.99 -36.18 -6.70
CA LYS A 10 46.31 -35.70 -7.91
C LYS A 10 45.00 -36.44 -8.15
N GLN A 11 44.97 -37.75 -7.87
CA GLN A 11 43.75 -38.55 -8.00
C GLN A 11 42.72 -38.21 -6.91
N ASP A 12 43.16 -37.96 -5.68
CA ASP A 12 42.29 -37.50 -4.59
C ASP A 12 41.70 -36.12 -4.89
N PHE A 13 42.50 -35.21 -5.44
CA PHE A 13 42.01 -33.91 -5.90
C PHE A 13 41.04 -34.05 -7.08
N LEU A 14 41.27 -35.00 -7.99
CA LEU A 14 40.35 -35.34 -9.09
C LEU A 14 39.03 -35.93 -8.59
N ALA A 15 39.07 -36.77 -7.56
CA ALA A 15 37.88 -37.32 -6.91
C ALA A 15 37.09 -36.21 -6.21
N LEU A 16 37.78 -35.35 -5.45
CA LEU A 16 37.16 -34.22 -4.75
C LEU A 16 36.55 -33.21 -5.73
N THR A 17 37.23 -32.90 -6.85
CA THR A 17 36.69 -32.00 -7.88
C THR A 17 35.49 -32.60 -8.60
N LYS A 18 35.48 -33.92 -8.86
CA LYS A 18 34.30 -34.62 -9.40
C LYS A 18 33.12 -34.62 -8.42
N ASP A 19 33.38 -34.83 -7.14
CA ASP A 19 32.35 -34.75 -6.09
C ASP A 19 31.80 -33.33 -5.94
N LEU A 20 32.67 -32.31 -5.98
CA LEU A 20 32.25 -30.91 -5.98
C LEU A 20 31.44 -30.55 -7.22
N LEU A 21 31.85 -31.02 -8.40
CA LEU A 21 31.12 -30.78 -9.65
C LEU A 21 29.74 -31.44 -9.63
N SER A 22 29.63 -32.70 -9.20
CA SER A 22 28.33 -33.38 -9.06
C SER A 22 27.44 -32.73 -7.99
N ARG A 23 28.04 -32.16 -6.93
CA ARG A 23 27.32 -31.38 -5.92
C ARG A 23 26.83 -30.04 -6.47
N ILE A 24 27.64 -29.35 -7.27
CA ILE A 24 27.26 -28.11 -7.95
C ILE A 24 26.16 -28.39 -8.98
N GLU A 25 26.25 -29.49 -9.73
CA GLU A 25 25.26 -29.89 -10.73
C GLU A 25 23.91 -30.25 -10.08
N SER A 26 23.92 -31.00 -8.98
CA SER A 26 22.70 -31.28 -8.20
C SER A 26 22.11 -30.03 -7.53
N LEU A 27 22.93 -29.06 -7.12
CA LEU A 27 22.46 -27.76 -6.61
C LEU A 27 21.92 -26.86 -7.73
N SER A 28 22.53 -26.87 -8.91
CA SER A 28 22.05 -26.16 -10.11
C SER A 28 20.70 -26.70 -10.55
N ASN A 29 20.58 -28.02 -10.68
CA ASN A 29 19.32 -28.68 -11.02
C ASN A 29 18.24 -28.43 -9.95
N LYS A 30 18.63 -28.37 -8.67
CA LYS A 30 17.71 -28.01 -7.59
C LYS A 30 17.28 -26.53 -7.70
N SER A 31 18.18 -25.62 -8.06
CA SER A 31 17.88 -24.21 -8.32
C SER A 31 16.94 -24.03 -9.51
N GLU A 32 17.17 -24.73 -10.62
CA GLU A 32 16.31 -24.69 -11.81
C GLU A 32 14.90 -25.24 -11.52
N ASN A 33 14.80 -26.28 -10.69
CA ASN A 33 13.51 -26.80 -10.22
C ASN A 33 12.79 -25.90 -9.20
N LEU A 34 13.52 -25.04 -8.47
CA LEU A 34 12.90 -23.96 -7.68
C LEU A 34 12.49 -22.77 -8.56
N SER A 35 13.14 -22.59 -9.71
CA SER A 35 12.86 -21.53 -10.68
C SER A 35 11.67 -21.83 -11.59
N SER A 36 11.29 -23.10 -11.75
CA SER A 36 10.17 -23.51 -12.62
C SER A 36 8.78 -23.19 -12.02
N ASP A 37 8.66 -23.10 -10.69
CA ASP A 37 7.36 -22.91 -10.02
C ASP A 37 7.08 -21.43 -9.66
N ARG A 38 8.06 -20.54 -9.87
CA ARG A 38 7.86 -19.09 -9.80
C ARG A 38 8.78 -18.43 -10.80
N ILE A 39 8.23 -17.96 -11.92
CA ILE A 39 8.92 -16.95 -12.73
C ILE A 39 9.30 -15.84 -11.75
N SER A 40 10.61 -15.59 -11.56
CA SER A 40 11.06 -14.54 -10.66
C SER A 40 10.41 -13.23 -11.11
N TYR A 41 9.95 -12.42 -10.17
CA TYR A 41 9.40 -11.10 -10.51
C TYR A 41 10.36 -10.30 -11.43
N MET A 42 11.67 -10.51 -11.22
CA MET A 42 12.71 -9.93 -12.05
C MET A 42 12.70 -10.45 -13.49
N ASP A 43 12.47 -11.75 -13.69
CA ASP A 43 12.39 -12.36 -15.02
C ASP A 43 11.12 -11.92 -15.73
N LEU A 44 9.98 -11.81 -15.02
CA LEU A 44 8.74 -11.23 -15.57
C LEU A 44 8.97 -9.80 -16.07
N LYS A 45 9.66 -8.98 -15.26
CA LYS A 45 9.96 -7.59 -15.63
C LYS A 45 10.89 -7.52 -16.84
N SER A 46 11.90 -8.38 -16.90
CA SER A 46 12.82 -8.47 -18.05
C SER A 46 12.06 -8.84 -19.33
N ASN A 47 11.22 -9.87 -19.26
CA ASN A 47 10.40 -10.32 -20.39
C ASN A 47 9.40 -9.24 -20.86
N LEU A 48 8.77 -8.51 -19.93
CA LEU A 48 7.86 -7.42 -20.25
C LEU A 48 8.57 -6.25 -20.93
N LEU A 49 9.78 -5.91 -20.46
CA LEU A 49 10.60 -4.88 -21.08
C LEU A 49 11.08 -5.29 -22.47
N LEU A 50 11.48 -6.55 -22.64
CA LEU A 50 11.86 -7.11 -23.92
C LEU A 50 10.69 -7.04 -24.93
N ASP A 51 9.50 -7.44 -24.50
CA ASP A 51 8.29 -7.35 -25.32
C ASP A 51 7.97 -5.90 -25.72
N TYR A 52 8.14 -4.93 -24.81
CA TYR A 52 8.00 -3.51 -25.13
C TYR A 52 9.01 -3.05 -26.18
N CYS A 53 10.29 -3.41 -26.05
CA CYS A 53 11.34 -3.04 -27.00
C CYS A 53 11.08 -3.64 -28.39
N ILE A 54 10.67 -4.91 -28.47
CA ILE A 54 10.33 -5.59 -29.74
C ILE A 54 9.16 -4.86 -30.42
N ASN A 55 8.07 -4.62 -29.68
CA ASN A 55 6.89 -3.95 -30.22
C ASN A 55 7.19 -2.49 -30.62
N TYR A 56 8.08 -1.81 -29.89
CA TYR A 56 8.51 -0.46 -30.24
C TYR A 56 9.32 -0.45 -31.55
N ALA A 57 10.32 -1.33 -31.68
CA ALA A 57 11.11 -1.48 -32.90
C ALA A 57 10.23 -1.85 -34.11
N HIS A 58 9.27 -2.75 -33.91
CA HIS A 58 8.31 -3.12 -34.94
C HIS A 58 7.39 -1.94 -35.36
N ASN A 59 6.96 -1.09 -34.42
CA ASN A 59 6.23 0.13 -34.76
C ASN A 59 7.08 1.11 -35.58
N LEU A 60 8.37 1.26 -35.25
CA LEU A 60 9.28 2.09 -36.06
C LEU A 60 9.41 1.54 -37.49
N TYR A 61 9.57 0.22 -37.63
CA TYR A 61 9.61 -0.44 -38.94
C TYR A 61 8.32 -0.27 -39.75
N LEU A 62 7.15 -0.28 -39.10
CA LEU A 62 5.88 -0.04 -39.80
C LEU A 62 5.72 1.41 -40.23
N ASN A 63 6.25 2.34 -39.44
CA ASN A 63 6.25 3.76 -39.79
C ASN A 63 7.09 4.04 -41.04
N THR A 64 8.17 3.28 -41.29
CA THR A 64 8.94 3.43 -42.55
C THR A 64 8.21 2.87 -43.77
N LYS A 65 7.28 1.93 -43.56
CA LYS A 65 6.42 1.35 -44.60
C LYS A 65 5.08 2.08 -44.77
N GLU A 66 4.87 3.19 -44.06
CA GLU A 66 3.60 3.94 -44.00
C GLU A 66 2.38 3.13 -43.58
N GLN A 67 2.58 1.91 -43.05
CA GLN A 67 1.51 1.00 -42.68
C GLN A 67 1.32 1.02 -41.16
N SER A 68 0.94 2.18 -40.62
CA SER A 68 0.70 2.33 -39.19
C SER A 68 -0.59 1.61 -38.79
N SER A 69 -0.47 0.53 -38.02
CA SER A 69 -1.63 -0.19 -37.49
C SER A 69 -2.01 0.36 -36.10
N PRO A 70 -3.23 0.88 -35.92
CA PRO A 70 -3.66 1.41 -34.62
C PRO A 70 -3.72 0.35 -33.52
N GLU A 71 -3.86 -0.93 -33.89
CA GLU A 71 -3.91 -2.05 -32.94
C GLU A 71 -2.56 -2.30 -32.27
N LYS A 72 -1.46 -2.21 -33.02
CA LYS A 72 -0.09 -2.37 -32.49
C LYS A 72 0.29 -1.22 -31.56
N VAL A 73 -0.19 -0.01 -31.86
CA VAL A 73 -0.02 1.16 -30.97
C VAL A 73 -0.79 0.95 -29.66
N LYS A 74 -2.03 0.44 -29.72
CA LYS A 74 -2.81 0.09 -28.51
C LYS A 74 -2.10 -0.98 -27.67
N HIS A 75 -1.52 -1.99 -28.30
CA HIS A 75 -0.73 -3.01 -27.61
C HIS A 75 0.48 -2.40 -26.90
N LEU A 76 1.21 -1.49 -27.56
CA LEU A 76 2.33 -0.77 -26.96
C LEU A 76 1.92 0.08 -25.74
N VAL A 77 0.81 0.79 -25.84
CA VAL A 77 0.25 1.55 -24.70
C VAL A 77 -0.14 0.61 -23.56
N LYS A 78 -0.73 -0.55 -23.86
CA LYS A 78 -1.06 -1.56 -22.85
C LYS A 78 0.20 -2.04 -22.12
N LEU A 79 1.28 -2.36 -22.83
CA LEU A 79 2.56 -2.75 -22.23
C LEU A 79 3.13 -1.65 -21.34
N LYS A 80 3.08 -0.39 -21.78
CA LYS A 80 3.51 0.76 -20.97
C LYS A 80 2.68 0.90 -19.69
N CYS A 81 1.35 0.79 -19.78
CA CYS A 81 0.46 0.82 -18.61
C CYS A 81 0.75 -0.33 -17.63
N LEU A 82 1.08 -1.53 -18.14
CA LEU A 82 1.49 -2.65 -17.30
C LEU A 82 2.80 -2.34 -16.57
N MET A 83 3.78 -1.75 -17.25
CA MET A 83 5.03 -1.31 -16.61
C MET A 83 4.78 -0.27 -15.51
N GLU A 84 3.82 0.64 -15.68
CA GLU A 84 3.45 1.61 -14.64
C GLU A 84 2.79 0.95 -13.44
N ARG A 85 1.97 -0.09 -13.66
CA ARG A 85 1.30 -0.84 -12.60
C ARG A 85 2.25 -1.66 -11.74
N ILE A 86 3.38 -2.13 -12.28
CA ILE A 86 4.36 -2.91 -11.50
C ILE A 86 5.35 -2.04 -10.69
N LYS A 87 5.48 -0.74 -10.97
CA LYS A 87 6.33 0.20 -10.19
C LYS A 87 6.22 0.09 -8.66
N PRO A 88 5.02 -0.01 -8.03
CA PRO A 88 4.94 -0.19 -6.59
C PRO A 88 5.54 -1.52 -6.09
N LEU A 89 5.56 -2.56 -6.91
CA LEU A 89 6.23 -3.83 -6.59
C LEU A 89 7.75 -3.67 -6.70
N ASP A 90 8.24 -2.92 -7.69
CA ASP A 90 9.67 -2.60 -7.81
C ASP A 90 10.22 -1.94 -6.54
N ILE A 91 9.49 -0.97 -5.98
CA ILE A 91 9.89 -0.29 -4.74
C ILE A 91 10.01 -1.29 -3.58
N LYS A 92 9.10 -2.27 -3.50
CA LYS A 92 9.15 -3.30 -2.46
C LYS A 92 10.33 -4.26 -2.65
N VAL A 93 10.61 -4.68 -3.88
CA VAL A 93 11.73 -5.58 -4.19
C VAL A 93 13.06 -4.86 -3.96
N GLN A 94 13.18 -3.61 -4.38
CA GLN A 94 14.35 -2.78 -4.09
C GLN A 94 14.59 -2.66 -2.58
N TYR A 95 13.54 -2.35 -1.81
CA TYR A 95 13.64 -2.28 -0.37
C TYR A 95 14.11 -3.59 0.27
N GLN A 96 13.64 -4.73 -0.22
CA GLN A 96 14.09 -6.04 0.24
C GLN A 96 15.57 -6.27 -0.07
N LEU A 97 16.02 -5.91 -1.28
CA LEU A 97 17.42 -5.99 -1.67
C LEU A 97 18.31 -5.06 -0.83
N ASP A 98 17.88 -3.82 -0.61
CA ASP A 98 18.60 -2.84 0.20
C ASP A 98 18.72 -3.32 1.66
N LYS A 99 17.66 -3.93 2.20
CA LYS A 99 17.68 -4.53 3.55
C LYS A 99 18.63 -5.71 3.65
N ILE A 100 18.63 -6.60 2.67
CA ILE A 100 19.56 -7.74 2.63
C ILE A 100 21.00 -7.21 2.48
N SER A 101 21.21 -6.20 1.64
CA SER A 101 22.50 -5.53 1.45
C SER A 101 23.02 -4.86 2.71
N GLN A 102 22.14 -4.43 3.62
CA GLN A 102 22.50 -3.83 4.91
C GLN A 102 22.87 -4.87 5.98
N GLY A 103 22.83 -6.17 5.67
CA GLY A 103 23.29 -7.23 6.57
C GLY A 103 22.33 -7.59 7.72
N ASN A 104 21.12 -7.03 7.74
CA ASN A 104 20.05 -7.45 8.67
C ASN A 104 19.40 -8.74 8.18
N LEU A 105 20.15 -9.85 8.25
CA LEU A 105 19.72 -11.15 7.77
C LEU A 105 18.79 -11.90 8.74
N ASP A 106 18.70 -11.48 10.00
CA ASP A 106 18.05 -12.30 11.02
C ASP A 106 16.96 -11.52 11.80
N SER A 107 15.76 -12.11 11.85
CA SER A 107 14.84 -12.06 13.00
C SER A 107 13.79 -10.95 13.17
N GLU A 108 13.75 -9.87 12.38
CA GLU A 108 12.78 -8.77 12.68
C GLU A 108 11.54 -8.65 11.78
N LEU A 109 11.35 -9.54 10.79
CA LEU A 109 10.13 -9.54 9.95
C LEU A 109 9.31 -10.83 9.95
N LYS A 110 9.56 -11.73 10.90
CA LYS A 110 8.53 -12.69 11.29
C LYS A 110 7.48 -11.95 12.12
N PHE A 111 6.55 -11.24 11.45
CA PHE A 111 5.30 -10.76 12.09
C PHE A 111 4.33 -11.92 12.40
N LYS A 112 4.86 -13.06 12.82
CA LYS A 112 4.13 -14.13 13.49
C LYS A 112 4.54 -14.05 14.95
N PRO A 113 3.61 -14.04 15.91
CA PRO A 113 3.97 -14.14 17.32
C PRO A 113 4.92 -15.32 17.52
N ASN A 114 6.06 -15.09 18.18
CA ASN A 114 7.06 -16.11 18.46
C ASN A 114 6.87 -16.52 19.94
N PRO A 115 6.00 -17.51 20.25
CA PRO A 115 5.63 -17.84 21.63
C PRO A 115 6.78 -18.42 22.45
N LYS A 116 7.91 -18.75 21.81
CA LYS A 116 9.12 -19.27 22.46
C LYS A 116 10.07 -18.19 23.00
N GLU A 117 9.90 -16.92 22.61
CA GLU A 117 10.65 -15.78 23.16
C GLU A 117 9.85 -15.01 24.24
N MET A 118 8.65 -15.50 24.57
CA MET A 118 7.82 -14.99 25.65
C MET A 118 8.17 -15.68 26.99
N ASP A 119 9.46 -15.84 27.28
CA ASP A 119 9.87 -16.18 28.64
C ASP A 119 9.71 -14.92 29.50
N SER A 120 8.76 -14.99 30.41
CA SER A 120 8.56 -13.99 31.46
C SER A 120 9.84 -13.90 32.28
N GLN A 121 10.64 -12.85 32.03
CA GLN A 121 11.74 -12.47 32.90
C GLN A 121 11.20 -12.01 34.27
N LEU A 122 10.77 -12.97 35.08
CA LEU A 122 10.61 -12.85 36.53
C LEU A 122 11.94 -13.28 37.17
N HIS A 123 12.97 -12.48 36.95
CA HIS A 123 14.12 -12.46 37.84
C HIS A 123 14.08 -11.12 38.59
N ILE A 124 13.38 -11.14 39.72
CA ILE A 124 13.57 -10.15 40.77
C ILE A 124 14.89 -10.54 41.45
N THR A 125 15.98 -9.88 41.05
CA THR A 125 17.20 -9.82 41.86
C THR A 125 17.18 -8.52 42.65
N GLU A 126 17.31 -8.65 43.96
CA GLU A 126 17.21 -7.58 44.94
C GLU A 126 18.40 -6.61 44.87
N LYS A 127 18.10 -5.34 45.21
CA LYS A 127 18.98 -4.22 45.62
C LYS A 127 19.72 -3.42 44.53
N SER A 128 19.19 -2.24 44.24
CA SER A 128 19.93 -0.97 44.21
C SER A 128 18.95 0.18 44.39
N ASP A 129 19.37 1.20 45.13
CA ASP A 129 18.60 2.33 45.69
C ASP A 129 18.09 3.35 44.64
N VAL A 130 17.68 2.86 43.46
CA VAL A 130 17.16 3.67 42.36
C VAL A 130 15.68 3.39 42.20
N TYR A 131 14.86 4.40 42.50
CA TYR A 131 13.41 4.33 42.35
C TYR A 131 13.02 3.97 40.90
N LYS A 132 12.32 2.85 40.73
CA LYS A 132 11.71 2.43 39.47
C LYS A 132 10.21 2.62 39.57
N ALA A 133 9.66 3.46 38.70
CA ALA A 133 8.22 3.72 38.66
C ALA A 133 7.42 2.42 38.43
N PRO A 134 6.35 2.16 39.19
CA PRO A 134 5.51 0.99 39.01
C PRO A 134 4.89 0.99 37.62
N LYS A 135 5.09 -0.09 36.87
CA LYS A 135 4.44 -0.28 35.57
C LYS A 135 3.02 -0.77 35.83
N PHE A 136 2.03 0.11 35.76
CA PHE A 136 0.63 -0.27 35.74
C PHE A 136 0.34 -1.07 34.46
N GLN A 137 -0.03 -2.35 34.63
CA GLN A 137 -0.63 -3.10 33.54
C GLN A 137 -2.01 -2.51 33.27
N ALA A 138 -2.40 -2.40 32.00
CA ALA A 138 -3.73 -1.94 31.64
C ALA A 138 -4.75 -2.84 32.35
N ALA A 139 -5.57 -2.24 33.22
CA ALA A 139 -6.69 -2.93 33.82
C ALA A 139 -7.55 -3.48 32.68
N ILE A 140 -7.81 -4.79 32.69
CA ILE A 140 -8.77 -5.41 31.78
C ILE A 140 -10.12 -4.84 32.18
N TYR A 141 -10.55 -3.79 31.47
CA TYR A 141 -11.93 -3.34 31.53
C TYR A 141 -12.77 -4.49 30.95
N GLU A 142 -13.58 -5.14 31.78
CA GLU A 142 -14.75 -5.87 31.29
C GLU A 142 -15.75 -4.85 30.73
N GLU A 143 -15.43 -4.34 29.54
CA GLU A 143 -16.37 -3.56 28.78
C GLU A 143 -17.46 -4.52 28.34
N LYS A 144 -18.63 -4.46 28.99
CA LYS A 144 -19.87 -5.02 28.43
C LYS A 144 -20.13 -4.32 27.10
N GLY A 145 -19.59 -4.91 26.03
CA GLY A 145 -19.62 -4.38 24.67
C GLY A 145 -18.43 -4.88 23.89
N GLY A 146 -18.57 -6.07 23.29
CA GLY A 146 -17.54 -6.69 22.47
C GLY A 146 -17.10 -5.79 21.31
N LYS A 147 -15.92 -6.06 20.75
CA LYS A 147 -15.40 -5.37 19.55
C LYS A 147 -16.44 -5.32 18.42
N GLU A 148 -17.26 -6.36 18.32
CA GLU A 148 -18.36 -6.49 17.37
C GLU A 148 -19.39 -5.37 17.50
N GLU A 149 -19.80 -5.00 18.72
CA GLU A 149 -20.80 -3.93 18.93
C GLU A 149 -20.25 -2.55 18.52
N ARG A 150 -18.95 -2.33 18.73
CA ARG A 150 -18.27 -1.11 18.29
C ARG A 150 -18.16 -1.05 16.77
N ASP A 151 -17.90 -2.19 16.13
CA ASP A 151 -17.79 -2.29 14.68
C ASP A 151 -19.16 -2.16 14.01
N GLU A 152 -20.22 -2.72 14.60
CA GLU A 152 -21.61 -2.52 14.17
C GLU A 152 -22.03 -1.06 14.29
N LYS A 153 -21.68 -0.37 15.38
CA LYS A 153 -21.96 1.06 15.54
C LYS A 153 -21.29 1.88 14.43
N ARG A 154 -20.01 1.61 14.15
CA ARG A 154 -19.27 2.26 13.04
C ARG A 154 -19.88 1.95 11.68
N LEU A 155 -20.34 0.73 11.46
CA LEU A 155 -20.99 0.34 10.20
C LEU A 155 -22.32 1.06 10.04
N LYS A 156 -23.14 1.13 11.09
CA LYS A 156 -24.41 1.88 11.12
C LYS A 156 -24.18 3.36 10.81
N GLU A 157 -23.16 3.98 11.38
CA GLU A 157 -22.80 5.38 11.07
C GLU A 157 -22.37 5.57 9.61
N LYS A 158 -21.57 4.65 9.06
CA LYS A 158 -21.16 4.68 7.64
C LYS A 158 -22.35 4.51 6.70
N LEU A 159 -23.27 3.62 7.04
CA LEU A 159 -24.50 3.37 6.29
C LEU A 159 -25.39 4.62 6.30
N LYS A 160 -25.60 5.26 7.46
CA LYS A 160 -26.32 6.54 7.56
C LYS A 160 -25.72 7.66 6.70
N ARG A 161 -24.39 7.66 6.51
CA ARG A 161 -23.68 8.62 5.65
C ARG A 161 -23.73 8.27 4.16
N SER A 162 -24.16 7.06 3.80
CA SER A 162 -24.22 6.65 2.39
C SER A 162 -25.36 7.35 1.66
N TYR A 163 -25.09 7.78 0.42
CA TYR A 163 -26.05 8.52 -0.40
C TYR A 163 -27.39 7.78 -0.56
N LEU A 164 -27.34 6.46 -0.76
CA LEU A 164 -28.53 5.61 -0.93
C LEU A 164 -29.45 5.65 0.29
N ILE A 165 -28.90 5.59 1.50
CA ILE A 165 -29.71 5.64 2.72
C ILE A 165 -30.23 7.05 2.96
N GLN A 166 -29.47 8.07 2.60
CA GLN A 166 -29.93 9.45 2.70
C GLN A 166 -31.08 9.72 1.73
N SER A 167 -31.01 9.25 0.48
CA SER A 167 -32.10 9.40 -0.49
C SER A 167 -33.36 8.64 -0.07
N LEU A 168 -33.20 7.42 0.46
CA LEU A 168 -34.32 6.66 1.02
C LEU A 168 -34.93 7.37 2.24
N LYS A 169 -34.12 8.01 3.08
CA LYS A 169 -34.60 8.80 4.22
C LYS A 169 -35.42 10.01 3.73
N GLU A 170 -34.98 10.66 2.66
CA GLU A 170 -35.67 11.80 2.05
C GLU A 170 -36.99 11.39 1.36
N GLU A 171 -37.08 10.18 0.79
CA GLU A 171 -38.30 9.67 0.16
C GLU A 171 -39.35 9.18 1.17
N ILE A 172 -38.89 8.56 2.27
CA ILE A 172 -39.78 7.99 3.30
C ILE A 172 -40.18 9.04 4.35
N GLY A 173 -39.34 10.04 4.60
CA GLY A 173 -39.59 11.06 5.60
C GLY A 173 -40.33 12.27 5.04
N ASP A 174 -41.37 12.73 5.74
CA ASP A 174 -42.03 14.02 5.51
C ASP A 174 -41.22 15.21 6.12
N GLU A 175 -39.96 14.98 6.51
CA GLU A 175 -39.09 16.03 7.06
C GLU A 175 -38.67 17.01 5.95
N PRO A 176 -38.84 18.34 6.13
CA PRO A 176 -38.45 19.31 5.11
C PRO A 176 -36.94 19.32 4.91
N VAL A 177 -36.49 19.29 3.64
CA VAL A 177 -35.07 19.34 3.30
C VAL A 177 -34.58 20.79 3.25
N GLU A 178 -33.51 21.09 3.97
CA GLU A 178 -32.84 22.39 3.90
C GLU A 178 -32.00 22.52 2.62
N ILE A 179 -32.55 23.23 1.63
CA ILE A 179 -31.82 23.61 0.41
C ILE A 179 -31.20 24.99 0.63
N LYS A 180 -29.89 25.05 0.77
CA LYS A 180 -29.13 26.30 1.00
C LYS A 180 -28.00 26.44 -0.03
N THR A 181 -28.04 27.50 -0.84
CA THR A 181 -27.04 27.83 -1.88
C THR A 181 -25.66 28.22 -1.31
N GLY A 182 -24.57 27.82 -1.97
CA GLY A 182 -23.27 28.52 -1.89
C GLY A 182 -22.23 28.02 -0.88
N ARG A 183 -22.43 26.90 -0.16
CA ARG A 183 -21.37 26.26 0.66
C ARG A 183 -21.58 24.75 0.73
N SER A 184 -20.51 23.95 0.72
CA SER A 184 -20.63 22.50 0.92
C SER A 184 -21.20 22.14 2.27
N LYS A 185 -22.05 21.12 2.24
CA LYS A 185 -22.65 20.48 3.41
C LYS A 185 -21.60 20.14 4.48
N ARG A 186 -20.42 19.66 4.06
CA ARG A 186 -19.34 19.28 4.99
C ARG A 186 -18.67 20.46 5.68
N LEU A 187 -18.55 21.60 5.02
CA LEU A 187 -17.99 22.80 5.66
C LEU A 187 -18.95 23.36 6.71
N ARG A 188 -20.24 23.34 6.40
CA ARG A 188 -21.29 23.79 7.32
C ARG A 188 -21.35 22.91 8.55
N GLU A 189 -21.37 21.59 8.39
CA GLU A 189 -21.33 20.64 9.52
C GLU A 189 -20.14 20.91 10.45
N ILE A 190 -18.98 21.30 9.91
CA ILE A 190 -17.79 21.64 10.70
C ILE A 190 -17.91 23.02 11.38
N GLU A 191 -18.58 23.98 10.76
CA GLU A 191 -18.82 25.31 11.33
C GLU A 191 -19.90 25.26 12.43
N GLU A 192 -21.00 24.55 12.18
CA GLU A 192 -22.10 24.33 13.13
C GLU A 192 -21.59 23.57 14.36
N ALA A 193 -20.85 22.47 14.18
CA ALA A 193 -20.26 21.74 15.31
C ALA A 193 -19.28 22.59 16.14
N GLN A 194 -18.62 23.58 15.52
CA GLN A 194 -17.80 24.52 16.26
C GLN A 194 -18.64 25.54 17.02
N GLN A 195 -19.70 26.06 16.41
CA GLN A 195 -20.63 26.99 17.07
C GLN A 195 -21.29 26.33 18.27
N GLU A 196 -21.79 25.10 18.13
CA GLU A 196 -22.37 24.32 19.22
C GLU A 196 -21.39 24.20 20.40
N TYR A 197 -20.14 23.84 20.13
CA TYR A 197 -19.12 23.75 21.17
C TYR A 197 -18.80 25.11 21.81
N GLU A 198 -18.71 26.18 21.01
CA GLU A 198 -18.46 27.54 21.51
C GLU A 198 -19.62 28.05 22.38
N GLU A 199 -20.86 27.73 22.03
CA GLU A 199 -22.08 28.07 22.77
C GLU A 199 -22.20 27.29 24.07
N GLU A 200 -21.94 25.97 24.03
CA GLU A 200 -21.97 25.11 25.21
C GLU A 200 -20.89 25.49 26.22
N ASN A 201 -19.68 25.78 25.73
CA ASN A 201 -18.52 25.98 26.58
C ASN A 201 -18.18 27.47 26.80
N PHE A 202 -18.95 28.38 26.18
CA PHE A 202 -18.79 29.84 26.23
C PHE A 202 -17.35 30.34 25.99
N THR A 203 -16.60 29.64 25.15
CA THR A 203 -15.19 29.94 24.85
C THR A 203 -14.90 29.81 23.37
N ARG A 204 -14.22 30.81 22.78
CA ARG A 204 -13.86 30.80 21.36
C ARG A 204 -12.74 29.80 21.04
N VAL A 205 -12.96 28.95 20.05
CA VAL A 205 -11.98 27.95 19.61
C VAL A 205 -10.98 28.58 18.64
N GLN A 206 -9.68 28.39 18.90
CA GLN A 206 -8.64 28.83 17.97
C GLN A 206 -8.42 27.80 16.88
N ILE A 207 -8.47 28.24 15.62
CA ILE A 207 -8.30 27.37 14.45
C ILE A 207 -6.82 27.02 14.27
N THR A 208 -6.51 25.73 14.20
CA THR A 208 -5.14 25.28 13.94
C THR A 208 -4.72 25.51 12.48
N LYS A 209 -3.41 25.60 12.21
CA LYS A 209 -2.89 25.74 10.83
C LYS A 209 -3.37 24.62 9.91
N LYS A 210 -3.50 23.39 10.43
CA LYS A 210 -3.95 22.21 9.68
C LYS A 210 -5.43 22.32 9.30
N GLU A 211 -6.30 22.68 10.25
CA GLU A 211 -7.74 22.87 9.99
C GLU A 211 -7.98 24.03 9.02
N ARG A 212 -7.21 25.11 9.14
CA ARG A 212 -7.29 26.24 8.20
C ARG A 212 -6.99 25.82 6.76
N ILE A 213 -6.04 24.91 6.55
CA ILE A 213 -5.72 24.37 5.22
C ILE A 213 -6.85 23.44 4.75
N LEU A 214 -7.39 22.60 5.63
CA LEU A 214 -8.48 21.68 5.30
C LEU A 214 -9.73 22.45 4.86
N ARG A 215 -10.12 23.50 5.60
CA ARG A 215 -11.24 24.38 5.25
C ARG A 215 -11.07 25.01 3.87
N LYS A 216 -9.87 25.55 3.58
CA LYS A 216 -9.57 26.12 2.26
C LYS A 216 -9.66 25.08 1.13
N LYS A 217 -9.26 23.84 1.37
CA LYS A 217 -9.36 22.76 0.37
C LYS A 217 -10.81 22.39 0.09
N LEU A 218 -11.64 22.31 1.13
CA LEU A 218 -13.06 22.03 0.98
C LEU A 218 -13.74 23.18 0.22
N GLN A 219 -13.44 24.45 0.56
CA GLN A 219 -14.01 25.61 -0.15
C GLN A 219 -13.66 25.61 -1.64
N LYS A 220 -12.40 25.36 -1.99
CA LYS A 220 -11.99 25.27 -3.41
C LYS A 220 -12.70 24.16 -4.17
N LYS A 221 -12.91 23.02 -3.53
CA LYS A 221 -13.62 21.91 -4.18
C LYS A 221 -15.06 22.31 -4.53
N ASP A 222 -15.69 23.09 -3.67
CA ASP A 222 -17.05 23.59 -3.89
C ASP A 222 -17.10 24.61 -5.03
N GLU A 223 -16.13 25.54 -5.07
CA GLU A 223 -15.98 26.51 -6.17
C GLU A 223 -15.79 25.79 -7.51
N GLU A 224 -14.96 24.75 -7.56
CA GLU A 224 -14.79 23.91 -8.75
C GLU A 224 -16.08 23.18 -9.16
N GLU A 225 -16.84 22.64 -8.19
CA GLU A 225 -18.13 21.98 -8.46
C GLU A 225 -19.18 22.98 -9.00
N GLU A 226 -19.24 24.20 -8.45
CA GLU A 226 -20.14 25.28 -8.93
C GLU A 226 -19.73 25.81 -10.31
N GLU A 227 -18.43 25.97 -10.60
CA GLU A 227 -17.93 26.35 -11.93
C GLU A 227 -18.25 25.30 -12.98
N ASN A 228 -18.17 24.01 -12.64
CA ASN A 228 -18.53 22.92 -13.52
C ASN A 228 -20.03 22.91 -13.84
N ILE A 229 -20.88 23.15 -12.83
CA ILE A 229 -22.34 23.27 -13.03
C ILE A 229 -22.67 24.52 -13.84
N SER A 230 -22.03 25.65 -13.56
CA SER A 230 -22.19 26.91 -14.31
C SER A 230 -21.74 26.78 -15.77
N GLY A 231 -20.63 26.10 -16.01
CA GLY A 231 -20.13 25.75 -17.34
C GLY A 231 -21.10 24.85 -18.11
N PHE A 232 -21.67 23.84 -17.44
CA PHE A 232 -22.70 22.97 -18.00
C PHE A 232 -24.00 23.73 -18.33
N MET A 233 -24.46 24.60 -17.43
CA MET A 233 -25.65 25.45 -17.64
C MET A 233 -25.45 26.47 -18.77
N ARG A 234 -24.24 27.05 -18.91
CA ARG A 234 -23.89 27.89 -20.06
C ARG A 234 -23.93 27.13 -21.38
N LEU A 235 -23.56 25.85 -21.36
CA LEU A 235 -23.60 24.98 -22.54
C LEU A 235 -25.04 24.65 -22.95
N LEU A 236 -25.91 24.40 -21.97
CA LEU A 236 -27.34 24.18 -22.18
C LEU A 236 -28.04 25.42 -22.73
N ASN A 237 -27.70 26.61 -22.21
CA ASN A 237 -28.26 27.88 -22.67
C ASN A 237 -27.68 28.37 -24.00
N LYS A 238 -26.67 27.70 -24.58
CA LYS A 238 -26.05 28.06 -25.87
C LYS A 238 -26.75 27.43 -27.08
N LYS A 239 -27.87 26.73 -26.87
CA LYS A 239 -28.78 26.32 -27.95
C LYS A 239 -29.98 27.26 -27.98
N HIS A 240 -29.80 28.39 -28.68
CA HIS A 240 -30.79 29.06 -29.54
C HIS A 240 -30.04 30.07 -30.40
#